data_AF-A0A9E2XXX8-F1
#
_entry.id   AF-A0A9E2XXX8-F1
#
_cell.length_a   1.000
_cell.length_b   1.000
_cell.length_c   1.000
_cell.angle_alpha   90.00
_cell.angle_beta   90.00
_cell.angle_gamma   90.00
#
_symmetry.space_group_name_H-M   'P 1'
#
loop_
_entity.id
_entity.type
_entity.pdbx_description
1 polymer ?
#
loop_
_entity_poly.entity_id
_entity_poly.type
_entity_poly.pdbx_seq_one_letter_code
_entity_poly.pdbx_strand_id
1 'polypeptide(L)'
;MGDTEVVTNGPQGSPPPDWSARRNVIESEHYDRLLESNRGFRQARMRRECGPITDPQLHQQCLDSFAQYGPSGASTPAFGSSTPSRHYRSNYGR
;
A
#
# COMPACT_ATOMS: atom_id res chain seq x y z
N MET A 1 -32.37 4.25 -0.91
CA MET A 1 -31.01 4.74 -0.62
C MET A 1 -30.09 3.56 -0.84
N GLY A 2 -29.38 3.52 -1.98
CA GLY A 2 -28.39 2.48 -2.24
C GLY A 2 -27.04 3.06 -1.85
N ASP A 3 -26.41 2.49 -0.82
CA ASP A 3 -25.06 2.85 -0.43
C ASP A 3 -24.13 2.61 -1.62
N THR A 4 -23.73 3.69 -2.29
CA THR A 4 -22.62 3.66 -3.23
C THR A 4 -21.35 3.40 -2.44
N GLU A 5 -21.08 2.12 -2.17
CA GLU A 5 -19.80 1.67 -1.65
C GLU A 5 -18.75 1.98 -2.71
N VAL A 6 -17.92 3.00 -2.44
CA VAL A 6 -16.82 3.37 -3.32
C VAL A 6 -15.77 2.26 -3.19
N VAL A 7 -15.84 1.27 -4.06
CA VAL A 7 -14.87 0.17 -4.12
C VAL A 7 -13.57 0.69 -4.75
N THR A 8 -12.64 1.16 -3.91
CA THR A 8 -11.37 1.77 -4.35
C THR A 8 -10.41 0.76 -4.99
N ASN A 9 -10.58 -0.54 -4.72
CA ASN A 9 -9.80 -1.67 -5.26
C ASN A 9 -10.59 -2.52 -6.27
N GLY A 10 -11.65 -1.97 -6.85
CA GLY A 10 -12.44 -2.65 -7.88
C GLY A 10 -11.69 -2.73 -9.22
N PRO A 11 -12.06 -3.68 -10.10
CA PRO A 11 -11.51 -3.75 -11.45
C PRO A 11 -11.82 -2.44 -12.19
N GLN A 12 -10.79 -1.85 -12.82
CA GLN A 12 -10.93 -0.63 -13.62
C GLN A 12 -11.53 -0.93 -15.01
N GLY A 13 -12.62 -1.70 -15.03
CA GLY A 13 -13.30 -2.21 -16.23
C GLY A 13 -14.46 -3.12 -15.87
N SER A 14 -15.03 -3.81 -16.87
CA SER A 14 -16.09 -4.78 -16.61
C SER A 14 -15.57 -5.91 -15.71
N PRO A 15 -16.11 -6.08 -14.49
CA PRO A 15 -15.70 -7.17 -13.62
C PRO A 15 -16.02 -8.51 -14.29
N PRO A 16 -15.20 -9.56 -14.07
CA PRO A 16 -15.59 -10.91 -14.45
C PRO A 16 -16.91 -11.31 -13.75
N PRO A 17 -17.70 -12.22 -14.34
CA PRO A 17 -19.06 -12.54 -13.84
C PRO A 17 -19.10 -13.03 -12.39
N ASP A 18 -18.01 -13.57 -11.84
CA ASP A 18 -17.89 -14.05 -10.46
C ASP A 18 -17.23 -13.06 -9.49
N TRP A 19 -17.02 -11.81 -9.94
CA TRP A 19 -16.41 -10.79 -9.11
C TRP A 19 -17.35 -10.34 -7.99
N SER A 20 -16.80 -10.13 -6.79
CA SER A 20 -17.54 -9.47 -5.71
C SER A 20 -16.62 -8.54 -4.93
N ALA A 21 -17.12 -7.34 -4.64
CA ALA A 21 -16.41 -6.34 -3.83
C ALA A 21 -15.99 -6.91 -2.47
N ARG A 22 -16.90 -7.62 -1.80
CA ARG A 22 -16.62 -8.28 -0.51
C ARG A 22 -15.48 -9.29 -0.60
N ARG A 23 -15.43 -10.12 -1.64
CA ARG A 23 -14.30 -11.06 -1.80
C ARG A 23 -13.01 -10.33 -2.12
N ASN A 24 -13.05 -9.27 -2.92
CA ASN A 24 -11.87 -8.46 -3.21
C ASN A 24 -11.27 -7.85 -1.93
N VAL A 25 -12.11 -7.33 -1.02
CA VAL A 25 -11.66 -6.83 0.29
C VAL A 25 -11.02 -7.95 1.12
N ILE A 26 -11.68 -9.10 1.25
CA ILE A 26 -11.15 -10.24 2.01
C ILE A 26 -9.83 -10.76 1.42
N GLU A 27 -9.75 -10.85 0.09
CA GLU A 27 -8.56 -11.30 -0.63
C GLU A 27 -7.41 -10.29 -0.46
N SER A 28 -7.71 -8.99 -0.43
CA SER A 28 -6.74 -7.91 -0.17
C SER A 28 -6.20 -7.99 1.26
N GLU A 29 -7.07 -8.10 2.27
CA GLU A 29 -6.66 -8.25 3.67
C GLU A 29 -5.81 -9.53 3.89
N HIS A 30 -6.18 -10.62 3.22
CA HIS A 30 -5.42 -11.86 3.27
C HIS A 30 -4.02 -11.68 2.65
N TYR A 31 -3.94 -10.96 1.53
CA TYR A 31 -2.67 -10.63 0.90
C TYR A 31 -1.77 -9.77 1.80
N ASP A 32 -2.32 -8.74 2.44
CA ASP A 32 -1.58 -7.89 3.39
C ASP A 32 -1.06 -8.70 4.58
N ARG A 33 -1.89 -9.57 5.15
CA ARG A 33 -1.48 -10.48 6.22
C ARG A 33 -0.35 -11.41 5.79
N LEU A 34 -0.37 -11.91 4.55
CA LEU A 34 0.71 -12.74 4.01
C LEU A 34 2.02 -11.95 3.85
N LEU A 35 1.95 -10.67 3.46
CA LEU A 35 3.14 -9.80 3.40
C LEU A 35 3.76 -9.57 4.78
N GLU A 36 2.92 -9.42 5.81
CA GLU A 36 3.35 -9.21 7.20
C GLU A 36 3.93 -10.48 7.82
N SER A 37 3.19 -11.60 7.73
CA SER A 37 3.50 -12.81 8.48
C SER A 37 4.52 -13.71 7.78
N ASN A 38 4.58 -13.70 6.45
CA ASN A 38 5.40 -14.62 5.66
C ASN A 38 6.53 -13.89 4.94
N ARG A 39 7.73 -13.95 5.52
CA ARG A 39 8.95 -13.36 4.93
C ARG A 39 9.28 -13.92 3.54
N GLY A 40 9.04 -15.22 3.30
CA GLY A 40 9.30 -15.84 2.01
C GLY A 40 8.36 -15.34 0.92
N PHE A 41 7.08 -15.17 1.26
CA PHE A 41 6.09 -14.57 0.37
C PHE A 41 6.45 -13.11 0.04
N ARG A 42 6.80 -12.31 1.06
CA ARG A 42 7.24 -10.92 0.87
C ARG A 42 8.46 -10.81 -0.04
N GLN A 43 9.49 -11.62 0.19
CA GLN A 43 10.69 -11.63 -0.66
C GLN A 43 10.39 -12.07 -2.10
N ALA A 44 9.50 -13.04 -2.30
CA ALA A 44 9.07 -13.44 -3.63
C ALA A 44 8.33 -12.31 -4.37
N ARG A 45 7.50 -11.53 -3.66
CA ARG A 45 6.83 -10.34 -4.21
C ARG A 45 7.82 -9.21 -4.52
N MET A 46 8.72 -8.87 -3.58
CA MET A 46 9.80 -7.91 -3.81
C MET A 46 10.61 -8.26 -5.07
N ARG A 47 10.95 -9.53 -5.28
CA ARG A 47 11.68 -9.96 -6.49
C ARG A 47 10.85 -9.85 -7.77
N ARG A 48 9.54 -10.07 -7.72
CA ARG A 48 8.65 -9.95 -8.89
C ARG A 48 8.36 -8.50 -9.25
N GLU A 49 8.17 -7.65 -8.24
CA GLU A 49 7.77 -6.26 -8.43
C GLU A 49 8.98 -5.33 -8.59
N CYS A 50 10.01 -5.49 -7.76
CA CYS A 50 11.23 -4.67 -7.82
C CYS A 50 12.30 -5.28 -8.74
N GLY A 51 12.28 -6.58 -9.01
CA GLY A 51 13.24 -7.24 -9.91
C GLY A 51 13.41 -6.65 -11.31
N PRO A 52 12.32 -6.23 -12.01
CA PRO A 52 12.45 -5.60 -13.33
C PRO A 52 12.91 -4.14 -13.27
N ILE A 53 13.04 -3.55 -12.07
CA ILE A 53 13.51 -2.17 -11.90
C ILE A 53 15.03 -2.14 -12.04
N THR A 54 15.50 -1.65 -13.19
CA THR A 54 16.93 -1.51 -13.53
C THR A 54 17.58 -0.29 -12.86
N ASP A 55 16.79 0.74 -12.53
CA ASP A 55 17.29 1.93 -11.87
C ASP A 55 17.56 1.65 -10.37
N PRO A 56 18.79 1.85 -9.87
CA PRO A 56 19.14 1.48 -8.51
C PRO A 56 18.39 2.31 -7.45
N GLN A 57 18.08 3.58 -7.72
CA GLN A 57 17.35 4.43 -6.79
C GLN A 57 15.89 4.00 -6.69
N LEU A 58 15.25 3.76 -7.84
CA LEU A 58 13.87 3.30 -7.92
C LEU A 58 13.73 1.87 -7.36
N HIS A 59 14.75 1.03 -7.50
CA HIS A 59 14.79 -0.31 -6.94
C HIS A 59 14.80 -0.26 -5.41
N GLN A 60 15.63 0.62 -4.82
CA GLN A 60 15.64 0.81 -3.36
C GLN A 60 14.31 1.38 -2.86
N GLN A 61 13.74 2.36 -3.55
CA GLN A 61 12.42 2.91 -3.20
C GLN A 61 11.32 1.83 -3.24
N CYS A 62 11.38 0.91 -4.21
CA CYS A 62 10.47 -0.23 -4.28
C CYS A 62 10.63 -1.16 -3.07
N LEU A 63 11.86 -1.51 -2.70
CA LEU A 63 12.13 -2.34 -1.52
C LEU A 63 11.69 -1.65 -0.21
N ASP A 64 11.91 -0.34 -0.09
CA ASP A 64 11.49 0.47 1.05
C ASP A 64 9.96 0.46 1.22
N SER A 65 9.21 0.45 0.11
CA SER A 65 7.74 0.34 0.16
C SER A 65 7.27 -0.97 0.80
N PHE A 66 8.08 -2.04 0.75
CA PHE A 66 7.78 -3.30 1.44
C PHE A 66 8.28 -3.34 2.89
N ALA A 67 9.12 -2.40 3.32
CA ALA A 67 9.66 -2.35 4.68
C ALA A 67 8.58 -2.15 5.74
N GLN A 68 7.47 -1.49 5.39
CA GLN A 68 6.30 -1.31 6.25
C GLN A 68 5.64 -2.63 6.69
N TYR A 69 5.79 -3.69 5.91
CA TYR A 69 5.28 -5.04 6.22
C TYR A 69 6.33 -5.91 6.95
N GLY A 70 7.47 -5.34 7.30
CA GLY A 70 8.54 -6.00 8.05
C GLY A 70 8.27 -6.07 9.57
N PRO A 71 8.94 -6.99 10.30
CA PRO A 71 8.86 -7.05 11.77
C PRO A 71 9.46 -5.81 12.47
N SER A 72 10.12 -4.94 11.71
CA SER A 72 10.61 -3.63 12.12
C SER A 72 9.64 -2.55 11.61
N GLY A 73 8.38 -2.60 12.04
CA GLY A 73 7.40 -1.52 11.85
C GLY A 73 7.70 -0.25 12.66
N ALA A 74 8.98 0.04 12.93
CA ALA A 74 9.41 1.22 13.65
C ALA A 74 10.61 1.82 12.91
N SER A 75 10.39 3.01 12.36
CA SER A 75 11.43 3.98 11.99
C SER A 75 12.11 3.84 10.63
N THR A 76 11.34 3.92 9.54
CA THR A 76 11.77 4.76 8.42
C THR A 76 10.62 5.72 8.09
N PRO A 77 10.85 7.04 8.09
CA PRO A 77 9.81 7.98 7.70
C PRO A 77 9.45 7.64 6.26
N ALA A 78 8.19 7.27 6.04
CA ALA A 78 7.63 7.14 4.71
C ALA A 78 7.96 8.41 3.93
N PHE A 79 8.90 8.33 2.99
CA PHE A 79 9.09 9.36 1.98
C PHE A 79 7.98 9.19 0.93
N GLY A 80 6.73 9.19 1.41
CA GLY A 80 5.56 9.43 0.60
C GLY A 80 5.56 10.91 0.27
N SER A 81 6.16 11.26 -0.86
CA SER A 81 6.03 12.59 -1.46
C SER A 81 4.56 12.86 -1.78
N SER A 82 3.88 13.46 -0.82
CA SER A 82 2.69 14.29 -0.99
C SER A 82 2.67 15.22 0.21
N THR A 83 3.43 16.31 0.10
CA THR A 83 3.24 17.47 0.97
C THR A 83 1.78 17.91 0.88
N PRO A 84 1.16 18.23 2.02
CA PRO A 84 0.54 19.54 2.11
C PRO A 84 1.22 20.30 3.23
N SER A 85 1.99 21.31 2.82
CA SER A 85 2.33 22.43 3.68
C SER A 85 1.04 22.97 4.30
N ARG A 86 0.84 22.74 5.60
CA ARG A 86 -0.09 23.53 6.41
C ARG A 86 0.68 24.17 7.54
N HIS A 87 1.26 25.32 7.20
CA HIS A 87 1.40 26.40 8.17
C HIS A 87 0.00 26.74 8.70
N TYR A 88 -0.38 26.23 9.86
CA TYR A 88 -1.43 26.83 10.68
C TYR A 88 -0.80 27.32 11.98
N ARG A 89 -0.20 28.49 11.88
CA ARG A 89 0.26 29.30 13.01
C ARG A 89 -0.96 29.95 13.62
N SER A 90 -1.62 29.27 14.57
CA SER A 90 -2.64 29.89 15.41
C SER A 90 -1.98 30.56 16.60
N ASN A 91 -1.70 31.84 16.42
CA ASN A 91 -1.48 32.77 17.50
C ASN A 91 -2.86 33.07 18.12
N TYR A 92 -3.13 32.55 19.32
CA TYR A 92 -4.19 33.06 20.18
C TYR A 92 -3.65 33.15 21.61
N GLY A 93 -3.73 34.38 22.13
CA GLY A 93 -3.06 34.81 23.34
C GLY A 93 -3.62 34.21 24.62
N ARG A 94 -2.81 34.34 25.67
CA ARG A 94 -3.27 34.63 27.02
C ARG A 94 -2.17 35.36 27.78
#